data_AF-A0A521ZVE1-F1
#
_entry.id   AF-A0A521ZVE1-F1
#
_cell.length_a   1.000
_cell.length_b   1.000
_cell.length_c   1.000
_cell.angle_alpha   90.00
_cell.angle_beta   90.00
_cell.angle_gamma   90.00
#
_symmetry.space_group_name_H-M   'P 1'
#
loop_
_entity.id
_entity.type
_entity.pdbx_description
1 polymer ?
#
loop_
_entity_poly.entity_id
_entity_poly.type
_entity_poly.pdbx_seq_one_letter_code
_entity_poly.pdbx_strand_id
1 'polypeptide(L)'
;MGTLTLAAAVGITTVTLGILVKVIGFPDQIRKNYRDKSTKGLSTAFILLSFLAYTSWTLHGILIHDTVVIVGQGLGIITTGAILLQIYIYRGNK
;
A
#
# COMPACT_ATOMS: atom_id res chain seq x y z
N MET A 1 3.65 -27.05 -21.75
CA MET A 1 4.64 -26.55 -20.77
C MET A 1 4.81 -25.03 -20.73
N GLY A 2 4.40 -24.24 -21.75
CA GLY A 2 4.66 -22.78 -21.79
C GLY A 2 3.68 -21.84 -21.04
N THR A 3 2.45 -22.26 -20.76
CA THR A 3 1.46 -21.42 -20.05
C THR A 3 1.65 -21.42 -18.53
N LEU A 4 2.02 -22.59 -17.99
CA LEU A 4 2.27 -22.78 -16.56
C LEU A 4 3.49 -21.96 -16.07
N THR A 5 4.53 -21.83 -16.91
CA THR A 5 5.74 -21.07 -16.60
C THR A 5 5.49 -19.55 -16.60
N LEU A 6 4.68 -19.04 -17.54
CA LEU A 6 4.29 -17.64 -17.56
C LEU A 6 3.44 -17.27 -16.34
N ALA A 7 2.45 -18.10 -15.99
CA ALA A 7 1.61 -17.88 -14.82
C ALA A 7 2.44 -17.81 -13.52
N ALA A 8 3.41 -18.73 -13.37
CA ALA A 8 4.33 -18.72 -12.23
C ALA A 8 5.20 -17.45 -12.19
N ALA A 9 5.76 -17.03 -13.33
CA ALA A 9 6.59 -15.83 -13.41
C ALA A 9 5.81 -14.55 -13.05
N VAL A 10 4.58 -14.41 -13.55
CA VAL A 10 3.70 -13.28 -13.20
C VAL A 10 3.35 -13.33 -11.72
N GLY A 11 2.97 -14.48 -11.18
CA GLY A 11 2.64 -14.64 -9.77
C GLY A 11 3.79 -14.21 -8.83
N ILE A 12 5.01 -14.70 -9.10
CA ILE A 12 6.21 -14.33 -8.33
C ILE A 12 6.45 -12.82 -8.41
N THR A 13 6.38 -12.25 -9.61
CA THR A 13 6.60 -10.82 -9.83
C THR A 13 5.55 -9.99 -9.09
N THR A 14 4.27 -10.36 -9.18
CA THR A 14 3.17 -9.67 -8.51
C THR A 14 3.34 -9.67 -6.99
N VAL A 15 3.65 -10.82 -6.39
CA VAL A 15 3.88 -10.92 -4.94
C VAL A 15 5.11 -10.10 -4.53
N THR A 16 6.21 -10.24 -5.27
CA THR A 16 7.47 -9.55 -4.97
C THR A 16 7.28 -8.03 -5.02
N LEU A 17 6.77 -7.50 -6.14
CA LEU A 17 6.53 -6.06 -6.29
C LEU A 17 5.49 -5.56 -5.29
N GLY A 18 4.43 -6.34 -5.05
CA GLY A 18 3.41 -6.00 -4.05
C GLY A 18 3.97 -5.83 -2.65
N ILE A 19 4.88 -6.71 -2.23
CA ILE A 19 5.58 -6.61 -0.94
C ILE A 19 6.55 -5.42 -0.93
N LEU A 20 7.36 -5.25 -1.99
CA LEU A 20 8.35 -4.17 -2.07
C LEU A 20 7.71 -2.79 -1.97
N VAL A 21 6.54 -2.58 -2.60
CA VAL A 21 5.79 -1.32 -2.47
C VAL A 21 5.43 -1.04 -1.00
N LYS A 22 5.04 -2.06 -0.24
CA LYS A 22 4.54 -1.90 1.14
C LYS A 22 5.67 -1.87 2.18
N VAL A 23 6.80 -2.52 1.91
CA VAL A 23 7.94 -2.60 2.84
C VAL A 23 9.04 -1.57 2.54
N ILE A 24 9.15 -1.13 1.28
CA ILE A 24 10.17 -0.15 0.87
C ILE A 24 9.51 1.14 0.38
N GLY A 25 8.62 1.05 -0.61
CA GLY A 25 8.03 2.24 -1.27
C GLY A 25 7.30 3.18 -0.31
N PHE A 26 6.26 2.67 0.36
CA PHE A 26 5.50 3.50 1.31
C PHE A 26 6.34 3.92 2.54
N PRO A 27 7.16 3.04 3.17
CA PRO A 27 8.03 3.46 4.26
C PRO A 27 9.04 4.55 3.86
N ASP A 28 9.60 4.52 2.65
CA ASP A 28 10.46 5.59 2.15
C ASP A 28 9.68 6.91 2.03
N GLN A 29 8.47 6.87 1.45
CA GLN A 29 7.60 8.05 1.37
C GLN A 29 7.23 8.59 2.77
N ILE A 30 6.94 7.71 3.74
CA ILE A 30 6.65 8.08 5.13
C ILE A 30 7.86 8.79 5.75
N ARG A 31 9.07 8.26 5.55
CA ARG A 31 10.31 8.87 6.05
C ARG A 31 10.56 10.23 5.40
N LYS A 32 10.36 10.34 4.09
CA LYS A 32 10.49 11.60 3.35
C LYS A 32 9.53 12.66 3.88
N ASN A 33 8.24 12.33 4.01
CA ASN A 33 7.24 13.25 4.57
C ASN A 33 7.60 13.70 5.98
N TYR A 34 8.12 12.78 6.81
CA TYR A 34 8.52 13.10 8.18
C TYR A 34 9.76 14.00 8.24
N ARG A 35 10.75 13.76 7.38
CA ARG A 35 11.97 14.58 7.27
C ARG A 35 11.64 15.98 6.76
N ASP A 36 10.85 16.06 5.70
CA ASP A 36 10.53 17.32 5.01
C ASP A 36 9.39 18.08 5.72
N LYS A 37 8.73 17.45 6.72
CA LYS A 37 7.55 17.98 7.44
C LYS A 37 6.47 18.51 6.50
N SER A 38 6.35 17.87 5.34
CA SER A 38 5.51 18.30 4.22
C SER A 38 5.05 17.08 3.43
N THR A 39 3.86 17.18 2.84
CA THR A 39 3.33 16.21 1.86
C THR A 39 3.14 16.84 0.49
N LYS A 40 3.91 17.89 0.18
CA LYS A 40 3.85 18.57 -1.12
C LYS A 40 4.15 17.59 -2.26
N GLY A 41 3.29 17.60 -3.28
CA GLY A 41 3.39 16.69 -4.43
C GLY A 41 2.67 15.34 -4.26
N LEU A 42 2.16 15.01 -3.06
CA LEU A 42 1.32 13.84 -2.87
C LEU A 42 -0.15 14.15 -3.18
N SER A 43 -0.78 13.31 -4.01
CA SER A 43 -2.22 13.35 -4.23
C SER A 43 -2.97 12.73 -3.05
N THR A 44 -3.65 13.57 -2.27
CA THR A 44 -4.46 13.10 -1.13
C THR A 44 -5.58 12.16 -1.57
N ALA A 45 -6.23 12.45 -2.69
CA ALA A 45 -7.29 11.60 -3.23
C ALA A 45 -6.76 10.19 -3.56
N PHE A 46 -5.58 10.11 -4.19
CA PHE A 46 -4.97 8.83 -4.53
C PHE A 46 -4.63 7.99 -3.28
N ILE A 47 -4.03 8.61 -2.26
CA ILE A 47 -3.70 7.89 -1.03
C ILE A 47 -4.98 7.45 -0.29
N LEU A 48 -6.02 8.30 -0.27
CA LEU A 48 -7.31 7.93 0.33
C LEU A 48 -7.97 6.76 -0.38
N LEU A 49 -8.05 6.81 -1.72
CA LEU A 49 -8.60 5.70 -2.50
C LEU A 49 -7.79 4.42 -2.33
N SER A 50 -6.47 4.52 -2.23
CA SER A 50 -5.60 3.37 -1.94
C SER A 50 -5.90 2.76 -0.57
N PHE A 51 -6.06 3.60 0.47
CA PHE A 51 -6.42 3.15 1.81
C PHE A 51 -7.78 2.42 1.81
N LEU A 52 -8.78 2.99 1.14
CA LEU A 52 -10.10 2.38 1.02
C LEU A 52 -10.05 1.06 0.25
N ALA A 53 -9.29 1.00 -0.85
CA ALA A 53 -9.10 -0.21 -1.62
C ALA A 53 -8.44 -1.32 -0.79
N TYR A 54 -7.36 -1.02 -0.05
CA TYR A 54 -6.71 -2.00 0.83
C TYR A 54 -7.64 -2.46 1.95
N THR A 55 -8.44 -1.56 2.50
CA THR A 55 -9.46 -1.90 3.51
C THR A 55 -10.48 -2.87 2.93
N SER A 56 -11.07 -2.56 1.77
CA SER A 56 -12.05 -3.42 1.11
C SER A 56 -11.47 -4.78 0.75
N TRP A 57 -10.24 -4.85 0.25
CA TRP A 57 -9.58 -6.12 -0.06
C TRP A 57 -9.27 -6.95 1.17
N THR A 58 -8.86 -6.31 2.26
CA THR A 58 -8.60 -7.01 3.52
C THR A 58 -9.90 -7.58 4.08
N LEU A 59 -10.99 -6.80 4.06
CA LEU A 59 -12.32 -7.26 4.45
C LEU A 59 -12.79 -8.43 3.57
N HIS A 60 -12.61 -8.33 2.26
CA HIS A 60 -12.90 -9.43 1.34
C HIS A 60 -12.12 -10.69 1.73
N GLY A 61 -10.81 -10.57 1.97
CA GLY A 61 -9.96 -11.69 2.42
C GLY A 61 -10.46 -12.33 3.73
N ILE A 62 -10.91 -11.52 4.69
CA ILE A 62 -11.54 -12.02 5.93
C ILE A 62 -12.80 -12.83 5.62
N LEU A 63 -13.69 -12.29 4.77
CA LEU A 63 -14.96 -12.93 4.42
C LEU A 63 -14.78 -14.27 3.72
N ILE A 64 -13.71 -14.45 2.93
CA ILE A 64 -13.41 -15.71 2.24
C ILE A 64 -12.34 -16.56 2.94
N HIS A 65 -11.93 -16.18 4.15
CA HIS A 65 -10.88 -16.84 4.93
C HIS A 65 -9.52 -16.97 4.21
N ASP A 66 -9.17 -16.02 3.34
CA ASP A 66 -7.89 -15.99 2.62
C ASP A 66 -6.84 -15.19 3.39
N THR A 67 -5.98 -15.91 4.13
CA THR A 67 -4.92 -15.30 4.94
C THR A 67 -3.89 -14.53 4.11
N VAL A 68 -3.62 -14.96 2.87
CA VAL A 68 -2.63 -14.31 1.99
C VAL A 68 -3.14 -12.92 1.60
N VAL A 69 -4.42 -12.81 1.24
CA VAL A 69 -5.05 -11.52 0.93
C VAL A 69 -5.11 -10.63 2.17
N ILE A 70 -5.50 -11.18 3.32
CA ILE A 70 -5.60 -10.44 4.58
C ILE A 70 -4.26 -9.80 4.95
N VAL A 71 -3.20 -10.60 4.98
CA VAL A 71 -1.86 -10.11 5.37
C VAL A 71 -1.31 -9.19 4.29
N GLY A 72 -1.41 -9.59 3.02
CA GLY A 72 -0.86 -8.85 1.89
C GLY A 72 -1.47 -7.45 1.75
N GLN A 73 -2.78 -7.32 1.96
CA GLN A 73 -3.49 -6.04 1.79
C GLN A 73 -3.59 -5.25 3.10
N GLY A 74 -3.63 -5.93 4.25
CA GLY A 74 -3.62 -5.31 5.56
C GLY A 74 -2.39 -4.44 5.80
N LEU A 75 -1.21 -4.85 5.29
CA LEU A 75 -0.01 -4.02 5.33
C LEU A 75 -0.22 -2.67 4.60
N GLY A 76 -0.97 -2.69 3.49
CA GLY A 76 -1.31 -1.51 2.72
C GLY A 76 -2.18 -0.53 3.51
N ILE A 77 -3.10 -1.02 4.35
CA ILE A 77 -3.91 -0.20 5.27
C ILE A 77 -2.98 0.59 6.20
N ILE A 78 -2.04 -0.11 6.84
CA ILE A 78 -1.11 0.50 7.82
C ILE A 78 -0.28 1.59 7.15
N THR A 79 0.33 1.28 6.00
CA THR A 79 1.26 2.21 5.35
C THR A 79 0.55 3.40 4.71
N THR A 80 -0.58 3.19 4.04
CA THR A 80 -1.35 4.31 3.44
C THR A 80 -2.06 5.13 4.50
N GLY A 81 -2.52 4.51 5.60
CA GLY A 81 -3.06 5.20 6.76
C GLY A 81 -2.02 6.11 7.44
N ALA A 82 -0.78 5.64 7.58
CA ALA A 82 0.32 6.47 8.08
C ALA A 82 0.59 7.69 7.18
N ILE A 83 0.55 7.53 5.86
CA ILE A 83 0.69 8.65 4.91
C ILE A 83 -0.52 9.60 5.02
N LEU A 84 -1.75 9.10 5.14
CA LEU A 84 -2.93 9.96 5.36
C LEU A 84 -2.81 10.77 6.64
N LEU A 85 -2.32 10.16 7.72
CA LEU A 85 -2.08 10.85 8.97
C LEU A 85 -1.04 11.97 8.78
N GLN A 86 0.05 11.71 8.05
CA GLN A 86 1.04 12.74 7.73
C GLN A 86 0.46 13.85 6.85
N ILE A 87 -0.41 13.53 5.88
CA ILE A 87 -1.11 14.53 5.08
C ILE A 87 -1.97 15.41 5.97
N TYR A 88 -2.68 14.83 6.95
CA TYR A 88 -3.50 15.59 7.89
C TYR A 88 -2.64 16.51 8.77
N ILE A 89 -1.56 15.98 9.37
CA ILE A 89 -0.66 16.74 10.26
C ILE A 89 0.05 17.87 9.51
N TYR A 90 0.56 17.62 8.30
CA TYR A 90 1.36 18.59 7.54
C TYR A 90 0.54 19.47 6.58
N ARG A 91 -0.80 19.38 6.59
CA ARG A 91 -1.69 20.16 5.71
C ARG A 91 -1.52 21.67 5.84
N GLY A 92 -1.04 22.15 6.99
CA GLY A 92 -0.80 23.56 7.31
C GLY A 92 0.60 24.08 6.95
N ASN A 93 1.57 23.21 6.67
CA ASN A 93 2.96 23.59 6.34
C ASN A 93 3.15 23.83 4.83
N LYS A 94 2.15 24.44 4.18
CA LYS A 94 2.15 24.66 2.71
C LYS A 94 3.09 25.76 2.28
#